data_AF-A0AAN1XW47-F1
#
_entry.id   AF-A0AAN1XW47-F1
#
_cell.length_a   1.000
_cell.length_b   1.000
_cell.length_c   1.000
_cell.angle_alpha   90.00
_cell.angle_beta   90.00
_cell.angle_gamma   90.00
#
_symmetry.space_group_name_H-M   'P 1'
#
loop_
_entity.id
_entity.type
_entity.pdbx_description
1 polymer ?
#
loop_
_entity_poly.entity_id
_entity_poly.type
_entity_poly.pdbx_seq_one_letter_code
_entity_poly.pdbx_strand_id
1 'polypeptide(L)'
;MPDERFRALVAAVGAFHITDRAMRTAQGRIEAVLAAGEPDAAALGAYREAVRRYFEPYAREAAAQLKHVDRELERLYQLQYNLTAERGVVAKRIEAVRGVLDTLAETGGR
;
A
#
# COMPACT_ATOMS: atom_id res chain seq x y z
N MET A 1 -24.10 27.66 -10.90
CA MET A 1 -23.74 27.14 -9.57
C MET A 1 -22.82 25.92 -9.70
N PRO A 2 -21.61 25.92 -9.10
CA PRO A 2 -20.84 24.68 -8.95
C PRO A 2 -21.63 23.69 -8.09
N ASP A 3 -21.68 22.44 -8.53
CA ASP A 3 -22.39 21.39 -7.81
C ASP A 3 -21.74 21.10 -6.44
N GLU A 4 -22.52 20.56 -5.52
CA GLU A 4 -22.07 20.20 -4.17
C GLU A 4 -20.86 19.26 -4.21
N ARG A 5 -20.81 18.38 -5.22
CA ARG A 5 -19.70 17.45 -5.47
C ARG A 5 -18.39 18.18 -5.77
N PHE A 6 -18.41 19.27 -6.54
CA PHE A 6 -17.21 20.05 -6.78
C PHE A 6 -16.71 20.77 -5.53
N ARG A 7 -17.62 21.30 -4.70
CA ARG A 7 -17.23 21.91 -3.42
C ARG A 7 -16.60 20.87 -2.49
N ALA A 8 -17.16 19.66 -2.43
CA ALA A 8 -16.59 18.55 -1.67
C ALA A 8 -15.21 18.15 -2.19
N LEU A 9 -14.99 18.14 -3.52
CA LEU A 9 -13.67 17.91 -4.11
C LEU A 9 -12.67 18.96 -3.65
N VAL A 10 -13.00 20.25 -3.75
CA VAL A 10 -12.10 21.34 -3.33
C VAL A 10 -11.73 21.21 -1.85
N ALA A 11 -12.71 20.93 -0.98
CA ALA A 11 -12.46 20.72 0.44
C ALA A 11 -11.58 19.49 0.71
N ALA A 12 -11.82 18.38 0.03
CA ALA A 12 -11.01 17.17 0.17
C ALA A 12 -9.56 17.40 -0.26
N VAL A 13 -9.35 18.11 -1.37
CA VAL A 13 -8.01 18.49 -1.84
C VAL A 13 -7.34 19.45 -0.86
N GLY A 14 -8.08 20.41 -0.29
CA GLY A 14 -7.58 21.37 0.69
C GLY A 14 -7.12 20.75 2.01
N ALA A 15 -7.58 19.52 2.33
CA ALA A 15 -7.12 18.77 3.50
C ALA A 15 -5.72 18.16 3.32
N PHE A 16 -5.17 18.13 2.10
CA PHE A 16 -3.82 17.61 1.85
C PHE A 16 -2.74 18.66 2.13
N HIS A 17 -1.59 18.19 2.62
CA HIS A 17 -0.37 19.00 2.61
C HIS A 17 0.23 19.04 1.19
N ILE A 18 -0.23 19.99 0.38
CA ILE A 18 0.22 20.15 -1.01
C ILE A 18 1.57 20.88 -1.04
N THR A 19 2.60 20.23 -1.55
CA THR A 19 3.95 20.83 -1.69
C THR A 19 4.14 21.48 -3.06
N ASP A 20 3.52 20.93 -4.11
CA ASP A 20 3.61 21.47 -5.46
C ASP A 20 3.05 22.90 -5.54
N ARG A 21 3.83 23.79 -6.18
CA ARG A 21 3.48 25.20 -6.25
C ARG A 21 2.29 25.45 -7.18
N ALA A 22 2.22 24.73 -8.29
CA ALA A 22 1.15 24.91 -9.27
C ALA A 22 -0.20 24.47 -8.68
N MET A 23 -0.23 23.32 -8.01
CA MET A 23 -1.43 22.81 -7.37
C MET A 23 -1.88 23.67 -6.19
N ARG A 24 -0.96 24.14 -5.33
CA ARG A 24 -1.28 25.12 -4.28
C ARG A 24 -1.90 26.40 -4.85
N THR A 25 -1.35 26.89 -5.96
CA THR A 25 -1.87 28.10 -6.64
C THR A 25 -3.27 27.84 -7.19
N ALA A 26 -3.49 26.68 -7.82
CA ALA A 26 -4.81 26.28 -8.32
C ALA A 26 -5.84 26.17 -7.19
N GLN A 27 -5.46 25.59 -6.04
CA GLN A 27 -6.28 25.48 -4.84
C GLN A 27 -6.68 26.85 -4.30
N GLY A 28 -5.71 27.73 -4.02
CA GLY A 28 -6.01 29.06 -3.50
C GLY A 28 -6.85 29.90 -4.46
N ARG A 29 -6.62 29.76 -5.77
CA ARG A 29 -7.42 30.44 -6.79
C ARG A 29 -8.87 29.97 -6.79
N ILE A 30 -9.12 28.65 -6.76
CA ILE A 30 -10.50 28.14 -6.80
C ILE A 30 -11.26 28.45 -5.51
N GLU A 31 -10.59 28.39 -4.35
CA GLU A 31 -11.18 28.77 -3.06
C GLU A 31 -11.59 30.24 -3.03
N ALA A 32 -10.74 31.14 -3.53
CA ALA A 32 -11.05 32.56 -3.64
C ALA A 32 -12.25 32.82 -4.56
N VAL A 33 -12.32 32.13 -5.71
CA VAL A 33 -13.45 32.28 -6.64
C VAL A 33 -14.75 31.74 -6.04
N LEU A 34 -14.70 30.59 -5.35
CA LEU A 34 -15.87 30.03 -4.66
C LEU A 34 -16.37 30.93 -3.52
N ALA A 35 -15.47 31.63 -2.83
CA ALA A 35 -15.82 32.61 -1.80
C ALA A 35 -16.43 33.89 -2.40
N ALA A 36 -15.93 34.33 -3.57
CA ALA A 36 -16.39 35.55 -4.25
C ALA A 36 -17.71 35.37 -5.02
N GLY A 37 -18.14 34.14 -5.31
CA GLY A 37 -19.40 33.88 -5.99
C GLY A 37 -19.36 32.64 -6.90
N GLU A 38 -19.94 32.76 -8.10
CA GLU A 38 -19.99 31.66 -9.05
C GLU A 38 -18.73 31.58 -9.92
N PRO A 39 -17.90 30.53 -9.79
CA PRO A 39 -16.84 30.25 -10.75
C PRO A 39 -17.42 29.97 -12.14
N ASP A 40 -16.73 30.46 -13.18
CA ASP A 40 -17.03 30.09 -14.55
C ASP A 40 -16.59 28.64 -14.86
N ALA A 41 -17.10 28.08 -15.96
CA ALA A 41 -16.80 26.72 -16.37
C ALA A 41 -15.31 26.50 -16.68
N ALA A 42 -14.60 27.55 -17.13
CA ALA A 42 -13.18 27.48 -17.44
C ALA A 42 -12.33 27.29 -16.17
N ALA A 43 -12.63 28.03 -15.10
CA ALA A 43 -11.98 27.89 -13.80
C ALA A 43 -12.23 26.51 -13.19
N LEU A 44 -13.46 26.00 -13.26
CA LEU A 44 -13.80 24.65 -12.81
C LEU A 44 -13.02 23.58 -13.58
N GLY A 45 -12.94 23.72 -14.91
CA GLY A 45 -12.20 22.80 -15.78
C GLY A 45 -10.70 22.82 -15.51
N ALA A 46 -10.10 24.01 -15.41
CA ALA A 46 -8.68 24.18 -15.13
C ALA A 46 -8.30 23.59 -13.76
N TYR A 47 -9.14 23.78 -12.74
CA TYR A 47 -8.91 23.20 -11.42
C TYR A 47 -8.99 21.67 -11.44
N ARG A 48 -10.01 21.07 -12.10
CA ARG A 48 -10.11 19.60 -12.24
C ARG A 48 -8.88 19.01 -12.91
N GLU A 49 -8.37 19.67 -13.95
CA GLU A 49 -7.17 19.22 -14.64
C GLU A 49 -5.92 19.33 -13.77
N ALA A 50 -5.78 20.42 -12.99
CA ALA A 50 -4.70 20.56 -12.03
C ALA A 50 -4.74 19.46 -10.96
N VAL A 51 -5.92 19.18 -10.38
CA VAL A 51 -6.13 18.09 -9.41
C VAL A 51 -5.74 16.75 -10.04
N ARG A 52 -6.22 16.45 -11.25
CA ARG A 52 -5.90 15.20 -11.94
C ARG A 52 -4.40 15.04 -12.13
N ARG A 53 -3.73 16.04 -12.70
CA ARG A 53 -2.27 16.02 -12.94
C ARG A 53 -1.48 15.84 -11.66
N TYR A 54 -1.93 16.44 -10.56
CA TYR A 54 -1.27 16.32 -9.28
C TYR A 54 -1.44 14.92 -8.69
N PHE A 55 -2.67 14.40 -8.56
CA PHE A 55 -2.93 13.15 -7.82
C PHE A 55 -2.72 11.86 -8.63
N GLU A 56 -2.88 11.90 -9.95
CA GLU A 56 -2.84 10.67 -10.77
C GLU A 56 -1.47 9.95 -10.73
N PRO A 57 -0.31 10.63 -10.78
CA PRO A 57 0.99 9.99 -10.61
C PRO A 57 1.13 9.29 -9.26
N TYR A 58 0.74 9.95 -8.16
CA TYR A 58 0.81 9.36 -6.82
C TYR A 58 -0.05 8.10 -6.70
N ALA A 59 -1.25 8.09 -7.28
CA ALA A 59 -2.11 6.91 -7.28
C ALA A 59 -1.47 5.74 -8.03
N ARG A 60 -0.84 6.01 -9.19
CA ARG A 60 -0.13 4.99 -9.97
C ARG A 60 1.09 4.44 -9.25
N GLU A 61 1.88 5.32 -8.64
CA GLU A 61 3.06 4.95 -7.85
C GLU A 61 2.69 4.12 -6.63
N ALA A 62 1.69 4.56 -5.85
CA ALA A 62 1.21 3.83 -4.69
C ALA A 62 0.68 2.43 -5.07
N ALA A 63 -0.07 2.33 -6.18
CA ALA A 63 -0.56 1.04 -6.68
C ALA A 63 0.58 0.11 -7.13
N ALA A 64 1.59 0.65 -7.80
CA ALA A 64 2.77 -0.10 -8.22
C ALA A 64 3.58 -0.59 -7.00
N GLN A 65 3.76 0.27 -6.01
CA GLN A 65 4.43 -0.07 -4.75
C GLN A 65 3.66 -1.15 -4.00
N LEU A 66 2.34 -1.04 -3.88
CA LEU A 66 1.51 -2.06 -3.23
C LEU A 66 1.67 -3.41 -3.93
N LYS A 67 1.58 -3.44 -5.27
CA LYS A 67 1.78 -4.66 -6.06
C LYS A 67 3.17 -5.27 -5.86
N HIS A 68 4.20 -4.44 -5.69
CA HIS A 68 5.54 -4.93 -5.40
C HIS A 68 5.60 -5.56 -4.01
N VAL A 69 5.05 -4.89 -2.99
CA VAL A 69 4.99 -5.41 -1.61
C VAL A 69 4.23 -6.75 -1.57
N ASP A 70 3.08 -6.85 -2.24
CA ASP A 70 2.29 -8.08 -2.28
C ASP A 70 3.08 -9.27 -2.85
N ARG A 71 3.87 -9.04 -3.91
CA ARG A 71 4.73 -10.07 -4.51
C ARG A 71 5.86 -10.50 -3.58
N GLU A 72 6.47 -9.56 -2.86
CA GLU A 72 7.51 -9.89 -1.89
C GLU A 72 6.93 -10.67 -0.71
N LEU A 73 5.73 -10.30 -0.24
CA LEU A 73 5.03 -11.06 0.81
C LEU A 73 4.71 -12.49 0.36
N GLU A 74 4.21 -12.67 -0.86
CA GLU A 74 3.95 -13.99 -1.43
C GLU A 74 5.22 -14.85 -1.51
N ARG A 75 6.34 -14.25 -1.97
CA ARG A 75 7.64 -14.91 -2.02
C ARG A 75 8.11 -15.35 -0.63
N LEU A 76 8.01 -14.46 0.36
CA LEU A 76 8.42 -14.77 1.74
C LEU A 76 7.53 -15.85 2.36
N TYR A 77 6.23 -15.84 2.08
CA TYR A 77 5.30 -16.86 2.54
C TYR A 77 5.68 -18.25 1.97
N GLN A 78 5.98 -18.34 0.68
CA GLN A 78 6.41 -19.61 0.08
C GLN A 78 7.73 -20.13 0.69
N LEU A 79 8.68 -19.23 0.96
CA LEU A 79 9.92 -19.60 1.64
C LEU A 79 9.63 -20.13 3.06
N GLN A 80 8.81 -19.43 3.84
CA GLN A 80 8.42 -19.86 5.19
C GLN A 80 7.72 -21.22 5.17
N TYR A 81 6.83 -21.44 4.20
CA TYR A 81 6.16 -22.73 4.02
C TYR A 81 7.16 -23.86 3.78
N ASN A 82 8.10 -23.67 2.85
CA ASN A 82 9.14 -24.65 2.53
C ASN A 82 10.03 -24.96 3.75
N LEU A 83 10.50 -23.93 4.46
CA LEU A 83 11.32 -24.09 5.66
C LEU A 83 10.55 -24.80 6.79
N THR A 84 9.25 -24.56 6.90
CA THR A 84 8.40 -25.24 7.87
C THR A 84 8.28 -26.73 7.55
N ALA A 85 8.15 -27.09 6.27
CA ALA A 85 8.14 -28.47 5.83
C ALA A 85 9.49 -29.17 6.10
N GLU A 86 10.61 -28.51 5.77
CA GLU A 86 11.96 -29.01 6.04
C GLU A 86 12.17 -29.25 7.54
N ARG A 87 11.77 -28.29 8.38
CA ARG A 87 11.81 -28.42 9.84
C ARG A 87 11.04 -29.66 10.31
N GLY A 88 9.86 -29.91 9.74
CA GLY A 88 9.05 -31.09 10.05
C GLY A 88 9.77 -32.40 9.69
N VAL A 89 10.45 -32.46 8.55
CA VAL A 89 11.25 -33.63 8.14
C VAL A 89 12.42 -33.86 9.09
N VAL A 90 13.17 -32.80 9.43
CA VAL A 90 14.30 -32.89 10.35
C VAL A 90 13.85 -33.33 11.74
N ALA A 91 12.73 -32.81 12.24
CA ALA A 91 12.17 -33.21 13.53
C ALA A 91 11.85 -34.71 13.58
N LYS A 92 11.17 -35.24 12.55
CA LYS A 92 10.89 -36.69 12.44
C LYS A 92 12.17 -37.53 12.35
N ARG A 93 13.20 -37.04 11.65
CA ARG A 93 14.49 -37.73 11.57
C ARG A 93 15.17 -37.79 12.94
N ILE A 94 15.15 -36.70 13.70
CA ILE A 94 15.69 -36.66 15.07
C ILE A 94 14.96 -37.66 15.96
N GLU A 95 13.63 -37.69 15.91
CA GLU A 95 12.81 -38.64 16.67
C GLU A 95 13.18 -40.09 16.34
N ALA A 96 13.27 -40.44 15.06
CA ALA A 96 13.64 -41.78 14.62
C ALA A 96 15.05 -42.18 15.08
N VAL A 97 16.03 -41.30 14.93
CA VAL A 97 17.41 -41.55 15.38
C VAL A 97 17.47 -41.72 16.90
N ARG A 98 16.75 -40.90 17.67
CA ARG A 98 16.66 -41.05 19.12
C ARG A 98 16.07 -42.39 19.51
N GLY A 99 14.97 -42.81 18.89
CA GLY A 99 14.37 -44.12 19.16
C GLY A 99 15.34 -45.29 18.92
N VAL A 100 16.16 -45.21 17.86
CA VAL A 100 17.22 -46.21 17.61
C VAL A 100 18.30 -46.18 18.70
N LEU A 101 18.76 -44.99 19.09
CA LEU A 101 19.78 -44.85 20.15
C LEU A 101 19.28 -45.34 21.50
N ASP A 102 18.02 -45.07 21.83
CA ASP A 102 17.38 -45.55 23.06
C ASP A 102 17.30 -47.10 23.05
N THR A 103 16.87 -47.69 21.92
CA THR A 103 16.83 -49.15 21.75
C THR A 103 18.23 -49.78 21.84
N LEU A 104 19.25 -49.12 21.29
CA LEU A 104 20.63 -49.58 21.37
C LEU A 104 21.13 -49.55 22.83
N ALA A 105 20.80 -48.51 23.59
CA ALA A 105 21.17 -48.41 25.00
C ALA A 105 20.49 -49.49 25.86
N GLU A 106 19.25 -49.87 25.54
CA GLU A 106 18.53 -50.95 26.21
C GLU A 106 19.10 -52.35 25.90
N THR A 107 19.56 -52.55 24.65
CA THR A 107 20.08 -53.85 24.19
C THR A 107 21.58 -54.06 24.45
N GLY A 108 22.36 -52.98 24.52
CA GLY A 108 23.80 -52.98 24.82
C GLY A 108 24.13 -52.98 26.31
N GLY A 109 23.32 -53.65 27.14
CA GLY A 109 23.48 -53.69 28.59
C GLY A 109 24.93 -53.94 29.05
N ARG A 110 25.30 -53.28 30.17
CA ARG A 110 26.56 -53.41 30.96
C ARG A 110 27.58 -54.45 30.49
#